data_AF-A0A6I2SRE5-F1
#
_entry.id   AF-A0A6I2SRE5-F1
#
_cell.length_a   1.000
_cell.length_b   1.000
_cell.length_c   1.000
_cell.angle_alpha   90.00
_cell.angle_beta   90.00
_cell.angle_gamma   90.00
#
_symmetry.space_group_name_H-M   'P 1'
#
loop_
_entity.id
_entity.type
_entity.pdbx_description
1 polymer ?
#
loop_
_entity_poly.entity_id
_entity_poly.type
_entity_poly.pdbx_seq_one_letter_code
_entity_poly.pdbx_strand_id
1 'polypeptide(L)'
;MRIIFLLLTVCTFSLGIIPVDALAERRCETGCESGAECRPYGGYCRNRRQGWYGSRREVRTEEEARALLSEYFAGSRVSVGNLTERETYFEADVINPRGKVVDRVIIDKRSGRIRSIY
;
A
#
# COMPACT_ATOMS: atom_id res chain seq x y z
N MET A 1 28.11 -5.55 47.12
CA MET A 1 27.09 -4.69 46.49
C MET A 1 27.41 -4.40 45.02
N ARG A 2 27.52 -5.43 44.17
CA ARG A 2 27.74 -5.27 42.70
C ARG A 2 26.91 -6.22 41.84
N ILE A 3 26.23 -7.21 42.44
CA ILE A 3 25.45 -8.23 41.72
C ILE A 3 23.96 -7.85 41.63
N ILE A 4 23.43 -7.11 42.61
CA ILE A 4 22.02 -6.68 42.63
C ILE A 4 21.71 -5.65 41.52
N PHE A 5 22.70 -4.86 41.10
CA PHE A 5 22.52 -3.83 40.07
C PHE A 5 22.43 -4.39 38.64
N LEU A 6 22.91 -5.63 38.42
CA LEU A 6 22.93 -6.30 37.12
C LEU A 6 21.61 -7.01 36.77
N LEU A 7 20.76 -7.27 37.77
CA LEU A 7 19.44 -7.90 37.55
C LEU A 7 18.34 -6.88 37.24
N LEU A 8 18.54 -5.61 37.59
CA LEU A 8 17.56 -4.54 37.34
C LEU A 8 17.64 -3.96 35.90
N THR A 9 18.78 -4.08 35.23
CA THR A 9 18.94 -3.61 33.84
C THR A 9 18.51 -4.63 32.79
N VAL A 10 18.46 -5.93 33.13
CA VAL A 10 17.96 -6.98 32.22
C VAL A 10 16.42 -6.97 32.17
N CYS A 11 15.76 -6.49 33.21
CA CYS A 11 14.30 -6.55 33.32
C CYS A 11 13.55 -5.40 32.61
N THR A 12 14.25 -4.31 32.25
CA THR A 12 13.65 -3.20 31.48
C THR A 12 13.71 -3.39 29.96
N PHE A 13 14.46 -4.39 29.48
CA PHE A 13 14.58 -4.67 28.05
C PHE A 13 13.51 -5.63 27.50
N SER A 14 12.74 -6.29 28.37
CA SER A 14 11.77 -7.33 28.00
C SER A 14 10.29 -6.89 28.03
N LEU A 15 10.00 -5.64 28.39
CA LEU A 15 8.64 -5.08 28.40
C LEU A 15 8.56 -3.93 27.40
N GLY A 16 8.44 -4.25 26.11
CA GLY A 16 8.25 -3.17 25.13
C GLY A 16 8.20 -3.54 23.66
N ILE A 17 8.34 -4.81 23.28
CA ILE A 17 7.93 -5.22 21.92
C ILE A 17 6.46 -5.60 22.00
N ILE A 18 5.60 -4.59 22.14
CA ILE A 18 4.21 -4.77 21.75
C ILE A 18 4.28 -5.08 20.25
N PRO A 19 3.83 -6.25 19.78
CA PRO A 19 3.55 -6.38 18.38
C PRO A 19 2.42 -5.39 18.13
N VAL A 20 2.75 -4.21 17.59
CA VAL A 20 1.75 -3.36 16.93
C VAL A 20 1.37 -4.12 15.68
N ASP A 21 0.67 -5.23 15.88
CA ASP A 21 -0.11 -5.92 14.88
C ASP A 21 -1.14 -4.90 14.45
N ALA A 22 -0.74 -4.11 13.45
CA ALA A 22 -1.31 -4.19 12.13
C ALA A 22 -2.76 -4.70 12.11
N LEU A 23 -3.62 -4.09 12.92
CA LEU A 23 -4.94 -3.72 12.47
C LEU A 23 -4.70 -2.61 11.44
N ALA A 24 -4.21 -3.02 10.27
CA ALA A 24 -4.60 -2.40 9.03
C ALA A 24 -6.11 -2.65 8.98
N GLU A 25 -6.87 -1.75 9.59
CA GLU A 25 -8.30 -1.66 9.33
C GLU A 25 -8.43 -1.62 7.82
N ARG A 26 -8.92 -2.72 7.23
CA ARG A 26 -9.47 -2.69 5.89
C ARG A 26 -10.74 -1.85 5.99
N ARG A 27 -10.60 -0.53 6.06
CA ARG A 27 -11.61 0.32 5.45
C ARG A 27 -11.51 -0.01 3.97
N CYS A 28 -12.30 -0.99 3.55
CA CYS A 28 -12.62 -1.09 2.14
C CYS A 28 -13.12 0.29 1.76
N GLU A 29 -12.49 0.93 0.79
CA GLU A 29 -13.20 1.95 0.04
C GLU A 29 -14.36 1.20 -0.58
N THR A 30 -15.53 1.25 0.08
CA THR A 30 -16.76 0.73 -0.46
C THR A 30 -16.86 1.29 -1.87
N GLY A 31 -17.01 0.41 -2.85
CA GLY A 31 -17.40 0.82 -4.18
C GLY A 31 -18.62 1.73 -4.10
N CYS A 32 -18.93 2.37 -5.21
CA CYS A 32 -19.91 3.44 -5.41
C CYS A 32 -21.34 3.10 -4.94
N GLU A 33 -21.59 1.86 -4.57
CA GLU A 33 -22.84 1.34 -4.07
C GLU A 33 -22.61 0.66 -2.71
N SER A 34 -23.51 0.94 -1.78
CA SER A 34 -23.65 0.19 -0.53
C SER A 34 -23.89 -1.29 -0.87
N GLY A 35 -22.85 -2.12 -0.74
CA GLY A 35 -22.90 -3.56 -1.03
C GLY A 35 -21.89 -4.07 -2.06
N ALA A 36 -21.06 -3.21 -2.67
CA ALA A 36 -19.97 -3.67 -3.54
C ALA A 36 -18.94 -4.49 -2.73
N GLU A 37 -18.60 -5.69 -3.23
CA GLU A 37 -17.54 -6.53 -2.67
C GLU A 37 -16.26 -5.71 -2.43
N CYS A 38 -15.68 -5.86 -1.23
CA CYS A 38 -14.41 -5.26 -0.87
C CYS A 38 -13.30 -5.75 -1.81
N ARG A 39 -13.06 -5.01 -2.88
CA ARG A 39 -11.88 -5.24 -3.72
C ARG A 39 -10.71 -4.47 -3.11
N PRO A 40 -9.57 -5.12 -2.87
CA PRO A 40 -8.42 -4.45 -2.28
C PRO A 40 -7.91 -3.29 -3.15
N TYR A 41 -8.19 -3.32 -4.47
CA TYR A 41 -7.89 -2.28 -5.45
C TYR A 41 -8.98 -2.27 -6.55
N GLY A 42 -9.17 -1.15 -7.25
CA GLY A 42 -10.12 -1.10 -8.39
C GLY A 42 -11.45 -0.37 -8.13
N GLY A 43 -11.52 0.52 -7.15
CA GLY A 43 -12.71 1.31 -6.80
C GLY A 43 -13.10 2.43 -7.77
N TYR A 44 -12.95 2.22 -9.09
CA TYR A 44 -13.39 3.21 -10.08
C TYR A 44 -14.90 3.44 -9.94
N CYS A 45 -15.29 4.65 -9.55
CA CYS A 45 -16.67 5.10 -9.54
C CYS A 45 -16.90 6.24 -10.50
N ARG A 46 -17.91 6.04 -11.33
CA ARG A 46 -18.42 7.07 -12.23
C ARG A 46 -19.27 8.12 -11.48
N ASN A 47 -18.87 8.57 -10.29
CA ASN A 47 -19.59 9.60 -9.51
C ASN A 47 -18.77 10.90 -9.41
N ARG A 48 -19.46 12.05 -9.39
CA ARG A 48 -18.92 13.43 -9.36
C ARG A 48 -18.05 13.77 -8.14
N ARG A 49 -17.93 12.87 -7.16
CA ARG A 49 -17.13 13.07 -5.95
C ARG A 49 -15.73 12.43 -6.01
N GLN A 50 -15.36 11.77 -7.12
CA GLN A 50 -14.07 11.10 -7.23
C GLN A 50 -12.96 11.98 -7.82
N GLY A 51 -11.75 11.81 -7.27
CA GLY A 51 -10.50 12.34 -7.82
C GLY A 51 -10.13 11.69 -9.16
N TRP A 52 -8.87 11.85 -9.58
CA TRP A 52 -8.40 11.43 -10.90
C TRP A 52 -8.43 9.90 -11.17
N TYR A 53 -8.52 9.07 -10.13
CA TYR A 53 -8.42 7.60 -10.24
C TYR A 53 -9.50 7.01 -11.18
N GLY A 54 -9.05 6.28 -12.20
CA GLY A 54 -9.88 5.62 -13.21
C GLY A 54 -10.32 6.50 -14.40
N SER A 55 -9.96 7.79 -14.40
CA SER A 55 -9.84 8.56 -15.64
C SER A 55 -8.72 7.97 -16.49
N ARG A 56 -8.91 7.91 -17.82
CA ARG A 56 -7.87 7.37 -18.70
C ARG A 56 -6.64 8.28 -18.64
N ARG A 57 -5.53 7.76 -18.12
CA ARG A 57 -4.23 8.42 -18.06
C ARG A 57 -3.18 7.44 -18.57
N GLU A 58 -2.59 7.73 -19.72
CA GLU A 58 -1.51 6.90 -20.24
C GLU A 58 -0.28 7.05 -19.35
N VAL A 59 0.44 5.96 -19.12
CA VAL A 59 1.66 5.92 -18.32
C VAL A 59 2.73 5.29 -19.18
N ARG A 60 3.78 6.05 -19.47
CA ARG A 60 4.83 5.66 -20.42
C ARG A 60 6.17 5.45 -19.75
N THR A 61 6.40 6.05 -18.59
CA THR A 61 7.69 5.95 -17.89
C THR A 61 7.53 5.40 -16.47
N GLU A 62 8.64 4.88 -15.94
CA GLU A 62 8.69 4.42 -14.55
C GLU A 62 8.47 5.56 -13.55
N GLU A 63 8.90 6.78 -13.86
CA GLU A 63 8.68 7.95 -13.01
C GLU A 63 7.19 8.32 -12.95
N GLU A 64 6.49 8.30 -14.09
CA GLU A 64 5.05 8.50 -14.15
C GLU A 64 4.30 7.42 -13.37
N ALA A 65 4.72 6.17 -13.51
CA ALA A 65 4.17 5.03 -12.78
C ALA A 65 4.37 5.18 -11.26
N ARG A 66 5.57 5.56 -10.82
CA ARG A 66 5.89 5.79 -9.42
C ARG A 66 5.09 6.97 -8.85
N ALA A 67 5.02 8.09 -9.57
CA ALA A 67 4.23 9.25 -9.16
C ALA A 67 2.75 8.89 -9.01
N LEU A 68 2.19 8.15 -9.97
CA LEU A 68 0.82 7.69 -9.97
C LEU A 68 0.52 6.78 -8.76
N LEU A 69 1.41 5.84 -8.45
CA LEU A 69 1.26 4.96 -7.29
C LEU A 69 1.43 5.73 -5.97
N SER A 70 2.38 6.66 -5.88
CA SER A 70 2.55 7.52 -4.70
C SER A 70 1.31 8.37 -4.44
N GLU A 71 0.69 8.90 -5.49
CA GLU A 71 -0.57 9.65 -5.41
C GLU A 71 -1.73 8.74 -4.98
N TYR A 72 -1.82 7.53 -5.54
CA TYR A 72 -2.85 6.55 -5.19
C TYR A 72 -2.75 6.05 -3.75
N PHE A 73 -1.53 5.87 -3.24
CA PHE A 73 -1.26 5.43 -1.88
C PHE A 73 -1.12 6.58 -0.87
N ALA A 74 -1.39 7.83 -1.27
CA ALA A 74 -1.30 8.97 -0.37
C ALA A 74 -2.24 8.80 0.83
N GLY A 75 -1.69 8.94 2.05
CA GLY A 75 -2.43 8.74 3.30
C GLY A 75 -2.59 7.28 3.74
N SER A 76 -2.13 6.32 2.94
CA SER A 76 -2.03 4.92 3.36
C SER A 76 -0.74 4.64 4.15
N ARG A 77 -0.70 3.52 4.86
CA ARG A 77 0.51 3.06 5.59
C ARG A 77 1.40 2.15 4.74
N VAL A 78 1.39 2.31 3.42
CA VAL A 78 2.21 1.52 2.49
C VAL A 78 3.02 2.43 1.57
N SER A 79 4.10 1.90 1.01
CA SER A 79 4.94 2.60 0.03
C SER A 79 5.25 1.72 -1.18
N VAL A 80 5.73 2.37 -2.24
CA VAL A 80 6.07 1.73 -3.53
C VAL A 80 7.49 1.20 -3.46
N GLY A 81 7.62 -0.12 -3.52
CA GLY A 81 8.89 -0.84 -3.53
C GLY A 81 9.51 -0.92 -4.92
N ASN A 82 9.91 -2.14 -5.29
CA ASN A 82 10.44 -2.43 -6.62
C ASN A 82 9.40 -2.10 -7.69
N LEU A 83 9.85 -1.50 -8.79
CA LEU A 83 9.02 -1.16 -9.94
C LEU A 83 9.71 -1.74 -11.17
N THR A 84 8.96 -2.46 -11.99
CA THR A 84 9.49 -3.10 -13.18
C THR A 84 8.59 -2.80 -14.36
N GLU A 85 9.16 -2.24 -15.42
CA GLU A 85 8.47 -2.06 -16.68
C GLU A 85 8.26 -3.39 -17.42
N ARG A 86 7.03 -3.61 -17.90
CA ARG A 86 6.68 -4.68 -18.85
C ARG A 86 6.17 -4.06 -20.14
N GLU A 87 5.95 -4.87 -21.17
CA GLU A 87 5.49 -4.37 -22.47
C GLU A 87 4.20 -3.52 -22.36
N THR A 88 3.19 -4.03 -21.64
CA THR A 88 1.84 -3.42 -21.59
C THR A 88 1.45 -2.85 -20.23
N TYR A 89 2.26 -3.04 -19.19
CA TYR A 89 2.01 -2.58 -17.83
C TYR A 89 3.30 -2.30 -17.06
N PHE A 90 3.18 -1.62 -15.92
CA PHE A 90 4.21 -1.57 -14.89
C PHE A 90 3.81 -2.48 -13.73
N GLU A 91 4.76 -3.19 -13.15
CA GLU A 91 4.57 -4.08 -12.00
C GLU A 91 5.28 -3.49 -10.80
N ALA A 92 4.59 -3.34 -9.66
CA ALA A 92 5.13 -2.71 -8.48
C ALA A 92 4.83 -3.50 -7.21
N ASP A 93 5.86 -3.68 -6.38
CA ASP A 93 5.68 -4.21 -5.03
C ASP A 93 5.12 -3.11 -4.11
N VAL A 94 4.13 -3.47 -3.29
CA VAL A 94 3.59 -2.64 -2.23
C VAL A 94 4.19 -3.11 -0.92
N ILE A 95 4.94 -2.23 -0.24
CA ILE A 95 5.65 -2.56 0.99
C ILE A 95 5.01 -1.88 2.19
N ASN A 96 4.99 -2.57 3.33
CA ASN A 96 4.57 -1.99 4.59
C ASN A 96 5.72 -1.23 5.29
N PRO A 97 5.47 -0.54 6.41
CA PRO A 97 6.51 0.22 7.12
C PRO A 97 7.62 -0.65 7.71
N ARG A 98 7.41 -1.97 7.80
CA ARG A 98 8.43 -2.95 8.22
C ARG A 98 9.27 -3.45 7.04
N GLY A 99 9.07 -2.93 5.83
CA GLY A 99 9.78 -3.33 4.62
C GLY A 99 9.31 -4.64 4.00
N LYS A 100 8.21 -5.23 4.51
CA LYS A 100 7.67 -6.48 3.94
C LYS A 100 6.74 -6.17 2.77
N VAL A 101 6.89 -6.90 1.66
CA VAL A 101 5.94 -6.90 0.55
C VAL A 101 4.60 -7.45 1.06
N VAL A 102 3.56 -6.61 1.00
CA VAL A 102 2.19 -6.96 1.41
C VAL A 102 1.27 -7.21 0.23
N ASP A 103 1.61 -6.69 -0.95
CA ASP A 103 0.87 -6.91 -2.18
C ASP A 103 1.76 -6.62 -3.39
N ARG A 104 1.31 -7.02 -4.58
CA ARG A 104 1.86 -6.60 -5.85
C ARG A 104 0.76 -6.04 -6.75
N VAL A 105 1.00 -4.84 -7.26
CA VAL A 105 0.07 -4.16 -8.16
C VAL A 105 0.64 -4.01 -9.56
N ILE A 106 -0.26 -3.94 -10.53
CA ILE A 106 0.05 -3.59 -11.91
C ILE A 106 -0.63 -2.28 -12.30
N ILE A 107 0.05 -1.49 -13.11
CA ILE A 107 -0.48 -0.29 -13.77
C ILE A 107 -0.57 -0.57 -15.26
N ASP A 108 -1.78 -0.62 -15.81
CA ASP A 108 -2.01 -0.75 -17.25
C ASP A 108 -1.51 0.51 -17.99
N LYS A 109 -0.51 0.40 -18.87
CA LYS A 109 0.11 1.58 -19.53
C LYS A 109 -0.89 2.40 -20.34
N ARG A 110 -1.85 1.74 -20.98
CA ARG A 110 -2.84 2.38 -21.87
C ARG A 110 -3.88 3.18 -21.10
N SER A 111 -4.19 2.77 -19.88
CA SER A 111 -5.32 3.32 -19.11
C SER A 111 -4.95 3.94 -17.77
N GLY A 112 -3.77 3.65 -17.22
CA GLY A 112 -3.33 4.08 -15.89
C GLY A 112 -4.06 3.35 -14.76
N ARG A 113 -4.79 2.28 -15.08
CA ARG A 113 -5.57 1.53 -14.09
C ARG A 113 -4.67 0.66 -13.23
N ILE A 114 -4.81 0.81 -11.91
CA ILE A 114 -4.10 0.03 -10.91
C ILE A 114 -4.94 -1.17 -10.50
N ARG A 115 -4.35 -2.37 -10.45
CA ARG A 115 -4.98 -3.63 -10.00
C ARG A 115 -3.96 -4.45 -9.21
N SER A 116 -4.39 -5.20 -8.20
CA SER A 116 -3.53 -6.26 -7.63
C SER A 116 -3.54 -7.50 -8.51
N ILE A 117 -2.46 -8.28 -8.44
CA ILE A 117 -2.30 -9.56 -9.13
C ILE A 117 -2.26 -10.77 -8.18
N TYR A 118 -2.39 -10.57 -6.87
CA TYR A 118 -2.38 -11.64 -5.86
C TYR A 118 -3.57 -11.58 -4.88
#